data_AF-A0A3M1DVD8-F1
#
_entry.id   AF-A0A3M1DVD8-F1
#
_cell.length_a   1.000
_cell.length_b   1.000
_cell.length_c   1.000
_cell.angle_alpha   90.00
_cell.angle_beta   90.00
_cell.angle_gamma   90.00
#
_symmetry.space_group_name_H-M   'P 1'
#
loop_
_entity.id
_entity.type
_entity.pdbx_description
1 polymer ?
#
loop_
_entity_poly.entity_id
_entity_poly.type
_entity_poly.pdbx_seq_one_letter_code
_entity_poly.pdbx_strand_id
1 'polypeptide(L)'
;MQGGAAAGLVLAVVPGSGLLFALMLCAGIAGGYAARLVRVPRVIGFLLGGVALRYLLHAVLVEEGDAEAKAALAASAGPLRAVSDLALGMILFTIGSVFEWTKLRTGGRALWRQSLAEMATVATFVTIACAAAAWWTLSAAGGKEKIVLAVLLGIAAVATAPAATLFVLQEYEAKGDVTNRILGLVGLNNIFCIVAFYLVFLLLALLGAVRTEPVAASAHWTAMALTTAGSVLLGLLLGLLLSWLYGRLALTETLLLFFASFLLLGAGEPWLWKHQGVSYNFLLAALVSGAVFANVAVDATRLWESLRAIGTPIFAGFFVLAGYNLHLEELRHMGILGGGYVLARTGGKVLG
;
A
#
# COMPACT_ATOMS: atom_id res chain seq x y z
N MET A 1 0.80 -42.37 -7.97
CA MET A 1 0.56 -42.35 -6.51
C MET A 1 1.71 -41.73 -5.70
N GLN A 2 2.77 -41.16 -6.31
CA GLN A 2 3.88 -40.53 -5.57
C GLN A 2 3.68 -39.02 -5.26
N GLY A 3 2.75 -38.32 -5.92
CA GLY A 3 2.51 -36.89 -5.67
C GLY A 3 1.72 -36.55 -4.39
N GLY A 4 1.03 -37.52 -3.78
CA GLY A 4 0.24 -37.30 -2.56
C GLY A 4 1.06 -37.33 -1.26
N ALA A 5 2.19 -38.06 -1.24
CA ALA A 5 3.04 -38.19 -0.07
C ALA A 5 3.95 -36.97 0.14
N ALA A 6 4.47 -36.38 -0.95
CA ALA A 6 5.25 -35.13 -0.89
C ALA A 6 4.40 -33.95 -0.42
N ALA A 7 3.19 -33.78 -0.96
CA ALA A 7 2.26 -32.75 -0.51
C ALA A 7 1.85 -32.90 0.97
N GLY A 8 1.71 -34.14 1.46
CA GLY A 8 1.41 -34.44 2.86
C GLY A 8 2.57 -34.15 3.82
N LEU A 9 3.81 -34.30 3.36
CA LEU A 9 5.01 -33.97 4.15
C LEU A 9 5.23 -32.45 4.22
N VAL A 10 5.02 -31.74 3.11
CA VAL A 10 5.13 -30.26 3.04
C VAL A 10 4.07 -29.58 3.92
N LEU A 11 2.85 -30.12 4.00
CA LEU A 11 1.80 -29.65 4.90
C LEU A 11 2.10 -29.87 6.39
N ALA A 12 2.98 -30.81 6.74
CA ALA A 12 3.36 -31.08 8.12
C ALA A 12 4.43 -30.11 8.67
N VAL A 13 5.18 -29.46 7.78
CA VAL A 13 6.34 -28.63 8.14
C VAL A 13 5.99 -27.14 8.22
N VAL A 14 5.03 -26.66 7.43
CA VAL A 14 4.65 -25.24 7.43
C VAL A 14 3.68 -24.93 8.58
N PRO A 15 3.96 -23.92 9.43
CA PRO A 15 3.04 -23.55 10.50
C PRO A 15 1.68 -23.18 9.93
N GLY A 16 0.61 -23.76 10.50
CA GLY A 16 -0.75 -23.39 10.15
C GLY A 16 -0.99 -21.88 10.29
N SER A 17 -1.92 -21.33 9.51
CA SER A 17 -2.15 -19.88 9.41
C SER A 17 -2.35 -19.20 10.78
N GLY A 18 -3.03 -19.87 11.72
CA GLY A 18 -3.21 -19.37 13.09
C GLY A 18 -1.91 -19.31 13.90
N LEU A 19 -1.05 -20.33 13.79
CA LEU A 19 0.24 -20.36 14.46
C LEU A 19 1.18 -19.29 13.89
N LEU A 20 1.22 -19.16 12.56
CA LEU A 20 2.03 -18.15 11.89
C LEU A 20 1.58 -16.74 12.27
N PHE A 21 0.26 -16.50 12.39
CA PHE A 21 -0.26 -15.23 12.89
C PHE A 21 0.19 -14.95 14.33
N ALA A 22 0.11 -15.93 15.22
CA ALA A 22 0.55 -15.79 16.61
C ALA A 22 2.05 -15.47 16.69
N LEU A 23 2.88 -16.15 15.89
CA LEU A 23 4.31 -15.88 15.77
C LEU A 23 4.58 -14.47 15.23
N MET A 24 3.81 -14.02 14.24
CA MET A 24 3.91 -12.65 13.71
C MET A 24 3.57 -11.60 14.77
N LEU A 25 2.52 -11.80 15.56
CA LEU A 25 2.19 -10.89 16.65
C LEU A 25 3.31 -10.84 17.70
N CYS A 26 3.88 -11.99 18.08
CA CYS A 26 5.01 -12.07 18.99
C CYS A 26 6.24 -11.33 18.42
N ALA A 27 6.58 -11.58 17.15
CA ALA A 27 7.67 -10.91 16.45
C ALA A 27 7.43 -9.39 16.35
N GLY A 28 6.19 -8.97 16.14
CA GLY A 28 5.79 -7.56 16.14
C GLY A 28 6.00 -6.90 17.49
N ILE A 29 5.56 -7.53 18.58
CA ILE A 29 5.78 -7.01 19.94
C ILE A 29 7.28 -6.92 20.25
N ALA A 30 8.03 -8.00 19.99
CA ALA A 30 9.46 -8.04 20.24
C ALA A 30 10.22 -6.99 19.42
N GLY A 31 9.97 -6.92 18.11
CA GLY A 31 10.59 -5.96 17.21
C GLY A 31 10.22 -4.52 17.55
N GLY A 32 8.94 -4.26 17.86
CA GLY A 32 8.49 -2.94 18.30
C GLY A 32 9.11 -2.51 19.63
N TYR A 33 9.29 -3.41 20.59
CA TYR A 33 9.97 -3.12 21.84
C TYR A 33 11.46 -2.83 21.60
N ALA A 34 12.13 -3.65 20.77
CA ALA A 34 13.51 -3.41 20.38
C ALA A 34 13.71 -2.04 19.71
N ALA A 35 12.83 -1.66 18.78
CA ALA A 35 12.85 -0.34 18.14
C ALA A 35 12.75 0.81 19.16
N ARG A 36 11.88 0.66 20.17
CA ARG A 36 11.76 1.64 21.26
C ARG A 36 13.06 1.77 22.06
N LEU A 37 13.77 0.67 22.32
CA LEU A 37 15.05 0.70 23.07
C LEU A 37 16.12 1.52 22.34
N VAL A 38 16.21 1.38 21.01
CA VAL A 38 17.12 2.16 20.16
C VAL A 38 16.56 3.53 19.72
N ARG A 39 15.40 3.95 20.27
CA ARG A 39 14.74 5.24 20.00
C ARG A 39 14.42 5.49 18.53
N VAL A 40 14.07 4.43 17.80
CA VAL A 40 13.57 4.53 16.41
C VAL A 40 12.07 4.20 16.37
N PRO A 41 11.32 4.66 15.34
CA PRO A 41 9.90 4.39 15.24
C PRO A 41 9.56 2.90 15.22
N ARG A 42 8.48 2.49 15.89
CA ARG A 42 8.11 1.07 16.03
C ARG A 42 7.81 0.38 14.71
N VAL A 43 7.39 1.11 13.68
CA VAL A 43 7.18 0.58 12.32
C VAL A 43 8.43 -0.14 11.81
N ILE A 44 9.61 0.41 12.06
CA ILE A 44 10.89 -0.20 11.66
C ILE A 44 11.07 -1.53 12.39
N GLY A 45 10.78 -1.55 13.70
CA GLY A 45 10.81 -2.75 14.52
C GLY A 45 9.87 -3.85 14.03
N PHE A 46 8.65 -3.50 13.62
CA PHE A 46 7.68 -4.45 13.07
C PHE A 46 8.15 -5.07 11.75
N LEU A 47 8.68 -4.24 10.84
CA LEU A 47 9.24 -4.71 9.58
C LEU A 47 10.43 -5.65 9.82
N LEU A 48 11.39 -5.24 10.66
CA LEU A 48 12.55 -6.07 11.00
C LEU A 48 12.15 -7.35 11.73
N GLY A 49 11.13 -7.30 12.60
CA GLY A 49 10.57 -8.47 13.26
C GLY A 49 9.99 -9.47 12.27
N GLY A 50 9.28 -9.01 11.24
CA GLY A 50 8.77 -9.85 10.15
C GLY A 50 9.89 -10.50 9.33
N VAL A 51 10.92 -9.72 8.98
CA VAL A 51 12.11 -10.21 8.26
C VAL A 51 12.84 -11.27 9.11
N ALA A 52 13.06 -11.00 10.39
CA ALA A 52 13.72 -11.93 11.31
C ALA A 52 12.90 -13.22 11.46
N LEU A 53 11.58 -13.11 11.62
CA LEU A 53 10.69 -14.27 11.69
C LEU A 53 10.77 -15.11 10.42
N ARG A 54 10.75 -14.49 9.24
CA ARG A 54 10.91 -15.20 7.96
C ARG A 54 12.24 -15.95 7.89
N TYR A 55 13.32 -15.28 8.28
CA TYR A 55 14.67 -15.87 8.28
C TYR A 55 14.78 -17.04 9.25
N LEU A 56 14.24 -16.91 10.46
CA LEU A 56 14.21 -17.97 11.47
C LEU A 56 13.39 -19.17 10.99
N LEU A 57 12.20 -18.96 10.44
CA LEU A 57 11.37 -20.05 9.91
C LEU A 57 12.04 -20.73 8.71
N HIS A 58 12.69 -19.97 7.82
CA HIS A 58 13.47 -20.54 6.74
C HIS A 58 14.65 -21.38 7.28
N ALA A 59 15.38 -20.91 8.28
CA ALA A 59 16.50 -21.64 8.86
C ALA A 59 16.09 -22.92 9.61
N VAL A 60 14.89 -22.95 10.19
CA VAL A 60 14.39 -24.09 10.98
C VAL A 60 13.63 -25.10 10.14
N LEU A 61 12.89 -24.66 9.13
CA LEU A 61 11.91 -25.48 8.40
C LEU A 61 12.30 -25.82 6.97
N VAL A 62 13.29 -25.14 6.40
CA VAL A 62 13.69 -25.33 5.00
C VAL A 62 15.09 -25.92 4.97
N GLU A 63 15.19 -27.21 4.64
CA GLU A 63 16.47 -27.83 4.31
C GLU A 63 17.04 -27.25 3.01
N GLU A 64 18.37 -27.21 2.89
CA GLU A 64 19.05 -26.70 1.69
C GLU A 64 18.63 -27.49 0.44
N GLY A 65 17.92 -26.81 -0.47
CA GLY A 65 17.50 -27.38 -1.76
C GLY A 65 16.01 -27.67 -1.89
N ASP A 66 15.22 -27.58 -0.81
CA ASP A 66 13.78 -27.82 -0.87
C ASP A 66 13.02 -26.58 -1.38
N ALA A 67 12.85 -26.51 -2.71
CA ALA A 67 12.09 -25.45 -3.37
C ALA A 67 10.59 -25.48 -3.03
N GLU A 68 10.04 -26.65 -2.69
CA GLU A 68 8.61 -26.80 -2.34
C GLU A 68 8.33 -26.23 -0.95
N ALA A 69 9.19 -26.50 0.04
CA ALA A 69 9.11 -25.92 1.37
C ALA A 69 9.24 -24.37 1.35
N LYS A 70 10.14 -23.84 0.51
CA LYS A 70 10.26 -22.38 0.30
C LYS A 70 8.98 -21.77 -0.27
N ALA A 71 8.40 -22.40 -1.29
CA ALA A 71 7.16 -21.95 -1.90
C ALA A 71 5.98 -22.03 -0.93
N ALA A 72 5.90 -23.10 -0.13
CA ALA A 72 4.85 -23.29 0.87
C ALA A 72 4.96 -22.26 2.02
N LEU A 73 6.18 -21.95 2.47
CA LEU A 73 6.43 -20.90 3.47
C LEU A 73 6.05 -19.51 2.94
N ALA A 74 6.30 -19.21 1.66
CA ALA A 74 5.84 -17.97 1.04
C ALA A 74 4.30 -17.92 0.90
N ALA A 75 3.67 -19.04 0.55
CA ALA A 75 2.22 -19.14 0.41
C ALA A 75 1.46 -19.09 1.75
N SER A 76 2.11 -19.45 2.86
CA SER A 76 1.53 -19.47 4.20
C SER A 76 1.04 -18.11 4.71
N ALA A 77 1.55 -17.01 4.13
CA ALA A 77 1.11 -15.64 4.39
C ALA A 77 -0.19 -15.27 3.66
N GLY A 78 -0.63 -16.06 2.68
CA GLY A 78 -1.84 -15.81 1.87
C GLY A 78 -3.12 -15.60 2.70
N PRO A 79 -3.43 -16.44 3.70
CA PRO A 79 -4.58 -16.26 4.59
C PRO A 79 -4.56 -14.96 5.41
N LEU A 80 -3.39 -14.34 5.57
CA LEU A 80 -3.23 -13.09 6.32
C LEU A 80 -3.41 -11.83 5.47
N ARG A 81 -3.73 -11.99 4.18
CA ARG A 81 -4.09 -10.86 3.29
C ARG A 81 -5.22 -10.01 3.85
N ALA A 82 -6.18 -10.62 4.56
CA ALA A 82 -7.26 -9.90 5.23
C ALA A 82 -6.75 -8.83 6.20
N VAL A 83 -5.63 -9.09 6.90
CA VAL A 83 -5.01 -8.10 7.81
C VAL A 83 -4.45 -6.93 7.00
N SER A 84 -3.83 -7.20 5.85
CA SER A 84 -3.35 -6.16 4.94
C SER A 84 -4.45 -5.33 4.34
N ASP A 85 -5.51 -5.97 3.84
CA ASP A 85 -6.65 -5.28 3.25
C ASP A 85 -7.32 -4.38 4.28
N LEU A 86 -7.53 -4.90 5.50
CA LEU A 86 -8.10 -4.12 6.59
C LEU A 86 -7.21 -2.93 6.98
N ALA A 87 -5.90 -3.16 7.13
CA ALA A 87 -4.94 -2.10 7.46
C ALA A 87 -4.95 -1.00 6.38
N LEU A 88 -4.79 -1.38 5.12
CA LEU A 88 -4.78 -0.45 3.99
C LEU A 88 -6.10 0.31 3.86
N GLY A 89 -7.23 -0.38 4.03
CA GLY A 89 -8.56 0.21 4.05
C GLY A 89 -8.71 1.27 5.15
N MET A 90 -8.32 0.93 6.38
CA MET A 90 -8.31 1.86 7.51
C MET A 90 -7.43 3.09 7.27
N ILE A 91 -6.22 2.85 6.76
CA ILE A 91 -5.24 3.91 6.47
C ILE A 91 -5.81 4.87 5.42
N LEU A 92 -6.27 4.34 4.30
CA LEU A 92 -6.79 5.15 3.19
C LEU A 92 -8.09 5.86 3.56
N PHE A 93 -8.99 5.19 4.28
CA PHE A 93 -10.18 5.84 4.83
C PHE A 93 -9.81 7.00 5.78
N THR A 94 -8.81 6.81 6.64
CA THR A 94 -8.35 7.86 7.56
C THR A 94 -7.71 9.03 6.81
N ILE A 95 -6.89 8.77 5.79
CA ILE A 95 -6.35 9.84 4.93
C ILE A 95 -7.45 10.54 4.16
N GLY A 96 -8.54 9.84 3.81
CA GLY A 96 -9.71 10.42 3.18
C GLY A 96 -10.22 11.67 3.93
N SER A 97 -10.09 11.69 5.26
CA SER A 97 -10.45 12.85 6.09
C SER A 97 -9.66 14.15 5.81
N VAL A 98 -8.55 14.06 5.09
CA VAL A 98 -7.81 15.23 4.56
C VAL A 98 -8.65 16.01 3.57
N PHE A 99 -9.52 15.33 2.81
CA PHE A 99 -10.36 15.93 1.77
C PHE A 99 -11.65 16.56 2.34
N GLU A 100 -11.67 16.86 3.62
CA GLU A 100 -12.72 17.64 4.25
C GLU A 100 -12.77 19.06 3.65
N TRP A 101 -13.95 19.47 3.19
CA TRP A 101 -14.18 20.71 2.44
C TRP A 101 -13.68 21.95 3.20
N THR A 102 -13.93 22.00 4.51
CA THR A 102 -13.51 23.09 5.40
C THR A 102 -11.99 23.26 5.41
N LYS A 103 -11.25 22.14 5.46
CA LYS A 103 -9.77 22.11 5.43
C LYS A 103 -9.23 22.50 4.06
N LEU A 104 -9.84 21.98 3.00
CA LEU A 104 -9.44 22.31 1.62
C LEU A 104 -9.68 23.79 1.29
N ARG A 105 -10.76 24.41 1.76
CA ARG A 105 -11.07 25.82 1.46
C ARG A 105 -10.09 26.79 2.11
N THR A 106 -9.59 26.47 3.29
CA THR A 106 -8.76 27.37 4.11
C THR A 106 -7.27 27.26 3.81
N GLY A 107 -6.79 26.09 3.35
CA GLY A 107 -5.35 25.85 3.09
C GLY A 107 -5.02 25.13 1.77
N GLY A 108 -6.03 24.75 0.98
CA GLY A 108 -5.85 23.85 -0.17
C GLY A 108 -4.97 24.40 -1.28
N ARG A 109 -5.00 25.71 -1.56
CA ARG A 109 -4.17 26.31 -2.64
C ARG A 109 -2.67 26.19 -2.37
N ALA A 110 -2.24 26.44 -1.14
CA ALA A 110 -0.84 26.31 -0.76
C ALA A 110 -0.41 24.84 -0.80
N LEU A 111 -1.26 23.95 -0.25
CA LEU A 111 -1.03 22.51 -0.25
C LEU A 111 -0.90 21.94 -1.68
N TRP A 112 -1.77 22.38 -2.59
CA TRP A 112 -1.78 21.92 -3.98
C TRP A 112 -0.53 22.37 -4.74
N ARG A 113 -0.08 23.62 -4.52
CA ARG A 113 1.17 24.13 -5.12
C ARG A 113 2.40 23.40 -4.59
N GLN A 114 2.45 23.13 -3.29
CA GLN A 114 3.55 22.38 -2.67
C GLN A 114 3.58 20.94 -3.20
N SER A 115 2.43 20.27 -3.19
CA SER A 115 2.31 18.92 -3.76
C SER A 115 2.76 18.93 -5.23
N LEU A 116 2.30 19.85 -6.08
CA LEU A 116 2.72 19.87 -7.48
C LEU A 116 4.23 20.05 -7.67
N ALA A 117 4.86 20.95 -6.91
CA ALA A 117 6.31 21.17 -6.96
C ALA A 117 7.10 19.93 -6.52
N GLU A 118 6.70 19.33 -5.39
CA GLU A 118 7.27 18.10 -4.86
C GLU A 118 7.11 16.93 -5.83
N MET A 119 5.92 16.75 -6.41
CA MET A 119 5.65 15.68 -7.36
C MET A 119 6.48 15.85 -8.64
N ALA A 120 6.58 17.06 -9.19
CA ALA A 120 7.33 17.33 -10.42
C ALA A 120 8.83 17.11 -10.23
N THR A 121 9.40 17.59 -9.12
CA THR A 121 10.82 17.43 -8.80
C THR A 121 11.17 15.97 -8.53
N VAL A 122 10.39 15.27 -7.69
CA VAL A 122 10.60 13.85 -7.40
C VAL A 122 10.48 13.00 -8.67
N ALA A 123 9.41 13.17 -9.44
CA ALA A 123 9.20 12.40 -10.66
C ALA A 123 10.35 12.61 -11.65
N THR A 124 10.80 13.86 -11.82
CA THR A 124 11.88 14.20 -12.75
C THR A 124 13.22 13.64 -12.29
N PHE A 125 13.59 13.87 -11.02
CA PHE A 125 14.88 13.44 -10.47
C PHE A 125 15.00 11.92 -10.48
N VAL A 126 13.95 11.23 -10.05
CA VAL A 126 13.94 9.76 -10.01
C VAL A 126 13.92 9.20 -11.44
N THR A 127 13.16 9.79 -12.37
CA THR A 127 13.19 9.34 -13.77
C THR A 127 14.59 9.46 -14.37
N ILE A 128 15.27 10.59 -14.17
CA ILE A 128 16.63 10.81 -14.70
C ILE A 128 17.63 9.84 -14.05
N ALA A 129 17.60 9.71 -12.72
CA ALA A 129 18.50 8.82 -12.00
C ALA A 129 18.29 7.35 -12.36
N CYS A 130 17.04 6.90 -12.44
CA CYS A 130 16.71 5.53 -12.85
C CYS A 130 17.04 5.28 -14.32
N ALA A 131 16.86 6.25 -15.22
CA ALA A 131 17.25 6.13 -16.62
C ALA A 131 18.77 5.97 -16.77
N ALA A 132 19.54 6.80 -16.06
CA ALA A 132 21.00 6.71 -16.04
C ALA A 132 21.48 5.38 -15.45
N ALA A 133 20.91 4.97 -14.31
CA ALA A 133 21.23 3.70 -13.67
C ALA A 133 20.87 2.51 -14.59
N ALA A 134 19.69 2.52 -15.22
CA ALA A 134 19.25 1.47 -16.12
C ALA A 134 20.14 1.37 -17.37
N TRP A 135 20.65 2.49 -17.87
CA TRP A 135 21.60 2.48 -18.99
C TRP A 135 22.91 1.79 -18.62
N TRP A 136 23.36 1.96 -17.39
CA TRP A 136 24.62 1.41 -16.90
C TRP A 136 24.50 -0.06 -16.46
N THR A 137 23.40 -0.45 -15.82
CA THR A 137 23.25 -1.78 -15.20
C THR A 137 22.47 -2.79 -16.04
N LEU A 138 21.47 -2.36 -16.81
CA LEU A 138 20.65 -3.26 -17.63
C LEU A 138 21.17 -3.33 -19.06
N SER A 139 22.38 -3.83 -19.27
CA SER A 139 23.00 -3.89 -20.62
C SER A 139 22.19 -4.75 -21.61
N ALA A 140 21.49 -5.78 -21.11
CA ALA A 140 20.69 -6.69 -21.92
C ALA A 140 19.28 -6.18 -22.27
N ALA A 141 18.77 -5.14 -21.59
CA ALA A 141 17.45 -4.58 -21.85
C ALA A 141 17.48 -3.63 -23.06
N GLY A 142 16.40 -3.60 -23.84
CA GLY A 142 16.27 -2.66 -24.95
C GLY A 142 16.18 -1.20 -24.45
N GLY A 143 16.63 -0.23 -25.25
CA GLY A 143 16.57 1.19 -24.87
C GLY A 143 15.15 1.66 -24.49
N LYS A 144 14.12 1.12 -25.14
CA LYS A 144 12.71 1.40 -24.82
C LYS A 144 12.31 0.89 -23.43
N GLU A 145 12.72 -0.32 -23.07
CA GLU A 145 12.39 -0.95 -21.77
C GLU A 145 13.00 -0.17 -20.61
N LYS A 146 14.23 0.32 -20.78
CA LYS A 146 14.93 1.16 -19.79
C LYS A 146 14.17 2.47 -19.52
N ILE A 147 13.69 3.13 -20.58
CA ILE A 147 12.92 4.38 -20.47
C ILE A 147 11.58 4.12 -19.80
N VAL A 148 10.87 3.06 -20.20
CA VAL A 148 9.60 2.64 -19.58
C VAL A 148 9.78 2.43 -18.09
N LEU A 149 10.79 1.65 -17.69
CA LEU A 149 11.11 1.40 -16.29
C LEU A 149 11.38 2.70 -15.53
N ALA A 150 12.24 3.57 -16.07
CA ALA A 150 12.63 4.81 -15.43
C ALA A 150 11.45 5.76 -15.21
N VAL A 151 10.60 5.93 -16.22
CA VAL A 151 9.40 6.80 -16.16
C VAL A 151 8.39 6.25 -15.15
N LEU A 152 8.10 4.94 -15.19
CA LEU A 152 7.15 4.33 -14.26
C LEU A 152 7.66 4.39 -12.81
N LEU A 153 8.96 4.18 -12.58
CA LEU A 153 9.58 4.35 -11.26
C LEU A 153 9.55 5.80 -10.80
N GLY A 154 9.77 6.76 -11.69
CA GLY A 154 9.67 8.19 -11.40
C GLY A 154 8.30 8.57 -10.88
N ILE A 155 7.24 8.12 -11.55
CA ILE A 155 5.86 8.37 -11.11
C ILE A 155 5.56 7.64 -9.80
N ALA A 156 5.94 6.37 -9.68
CA ALA A 156 5.75 5.59 -8.46
C ALA A 156 6.46 6.21 -7.24
N ALA A 157 7.58 6.92 -7.44
CA ALA A 157 8.30 7.60 -6.38
C ALA A 157 7.58 8.80 -5.76
N VAL A 158 6.60 9.35 -6.47
CA VAL A 158 5.75 10.44 -5.97
C VAL A 158 4.94 9.96 -4.76
N ALA A 159 4.37 8.74 -4.85
CA ALA A 159 3.57 8.16 -3.79
C ALA A 159 4.38 7.99 -2.50
N THR A 160 3.89 8.59 -1.43
CA THR A 160 4.47 8.47 -0.09
C THR A 160 3.62 7.52 0.72
N ALA A 161 4.24 6.51 1.35
CA ALA A 161 3.53 5.48 2.09
C ALA A 161 2.75 6.10 3.27
N PRO A 162 1.42 6.16 3.18
CA PRO A 162 0.67 6.87 4.19
C PRO A 162 0.57 6.11 5.50
N ALA A 163 0.59 4.77 5.43
CA ALA A 163 0.57 3.86 6.56
C ALA A 163 1.68 4.20 7.56
N ALA A 164 2.92 4.26 7.07
CA ALA A 164 4.09 4.52 7.90
C ALA A 164 4.05 5.94 8.47
N THR A 165 3.70 6.92 7.64
CA THR A 165 3.63 8.32 8.05
C THR A 165 2.58 8.53 9.15
N LEU A 166 1.36 8.04 8.92
CA LEU A 166 0.28 8.13 9.90
C LEU A 166 0.63 7.41 11.20
N PHE A 167 1.21 6.20 11.10
CA PHE A 167 1.61 5.44 12.29
C PHE A 167 2.65 6.20 13.12
N VAL A 168 3.70 6.73 12.49
CA VAL A 168 4.74 7.50 13.18
C VAL A 168 4.16 8.75 13.84
N LEU A 169 3.30 9.48 13.13
CA LEU A 169 2.63 10.65 13.69
C LEU A 169 1.74 10.28 14.88
N GLN A 170 1.03 9.15 14.82
CA GLN A 170 0.21 8.65 15.92
C GLN A 170 1.05 8.19 17.11
N GLU A 171 2.19 7.55 16.85
CA GLU A 171 3.13 7.03 17.86
C GLU A 171 3.77 8.16 18.68
N TYR A 172 4.19 9.24 18.01
CA TYR A 172 4.73 10.43 18.66
C TYR A 172 3.65 11.41 19.15
N GLU A 173 2.36 11.04 18.98
CA GLU A 173 1.22 11.91 19.28
C GLU A 173 1.34 13.31 18.64
N ALA A 174 1.98 13.39 17.48
CA ALA A 174 2.29 14.63 16.79
C ALA A 174 0.99 15.28 16.28
N LYS A 175 0.77 16.54 16.66
CA LYS A 175 -0.42 17.33 16.27
C LYS A 175 -0.02 18.74 15.82
N GLY A 176 -0.91 19.38 15.07
CA GLY A 176 -0.75 20.77 14.62
C GLY A 176 -0.65 20.90 13.10
N ASP A 177 -0.34 22.12 12.64
CA ASP A 177 -0.38 22.49 11.23
C ASP A 177 0.60 21.70 10.37
N VAL A 178 1.79 21.39 10.89
CA VAL A 178 2.79 20.58 10.17
C VAL A 178 2.29 19.17 9.95
N THR A 179 1.74 18.52 10.98
CA THR A 179 1.11 17.19 10.87
C THR A 179 -0.01 17.18 9.84
N ASN A 180 -0.91 18.17 9.90
CA ASN A 180 -2.03 18.28 8.98
C ASN A 180 -1.57 18.50 7.53
N ARG A 181 -0.52 19.31 7.33
CA ARG A 181 0.09 19.52 6.00
C ARG A 181 0.76 18.25 5.48
N ILE A 182 1.51 17.52 6.30
CA ILE A 182 2.14 16.25 5.90
C ILE A 182 1.09 15.23 5.48
N LEU A 183 0.04 15.03 6.29
CA LEU A 183 -1.07 14.13 5.92
C LEU A 183 -1.78 14.62 4.65
N GLY A 184 -1.94 15.93 4.51
CA GLY A 184 -2.40 16.63 3.32
C GLY A 184 -1.65 16.24 2.04
N LEU A 185 -0.34 16.46 2.06
CA LEU A 185 0.56 16.18 0.95
C LEU A 185 0.59 14.69 0.62
N VAL A 186 0.66 13.84 1.64
CA VAL A 186 0.64 12.38 1.47
C VAL A 186 -0.66 11.93 0.78
N GLY A 187 -1.82 12.44 1.19
CA GLY A 187 -3.09 12.12 0.55
C GLY A 187 -3.15 12.55 -0.91
N LEU A 188 -2.79 13.80 -1.21
CA LEU A 188 -2.79 14.33 -2.59
C LEU A 188 -1.80 13.59 -3.50
N ASN A 189 -0.58 13.36 -3.02
CA ASN A 189 0.46 12.66 -3.78
C ASN A 189 0.04 11.23 -4.14
N ASN A 190 -0.70 10.53 -3.27
CA ASN A 190 -1.20 9.18 -3.56
C ASN A 190 -2.28 9.18 -4.65
N ILE A 191 -3.27 10.09 -4.61
CA ILE A 191 -4.27 10.21 -5.68
C ILE A 191 -3.60 10.51 -7.00
N PHE A 192 -2.73 11.53 -7.02
CA PHE A 192 -2.06 11.94 -8.24
C PHE A 192 -1.16 10.83 -8.78
N CYS A 193 -0.41 10.13 -7.92
CA CYS A 193 0.43 9.02 -8.34
C CYS A 193 -0.39 7.91 -9.01
N ILE A 194 -1.54 7.51 -8.45
CA ILE A 194 -2.40 6.49 -9.04
C ILE A 194 -2.84 6.95 -10.44
N VAL A 195 -3.40 8.15 -10.56
CA VAL A 195 -3.91 8.68 -11.84
C VAL A 195 -2.79 8.83 -12.86
N ALA A 196 -1.67 9.45 -12.49
CA ALA A 196 -0.53 9.68 -13.37
C ALA A 196 0.14 8.37 -13.80
N PHE A 197 0.29 7.40 -12.90
CA PHE A 197 0.91 6.12 -13.20
C PHE A 197 0.13 5.37 -14.28
N TYR A 198 -1.20 5.29 -14.14
CA TYR A 198 -2.06 4.65 -15.13
C TYR A 198 -2.07 5.39 -16.47
N LEU A 199 -2.18 6.72 -16.47
CA LEU A 199 -2.16 7.53 -17.69
C LEU A 199 -0.86 7.32 -18.48
N VAL A 200 0.28 7.33 -17.79
CA VAL A 200 1.59 7.16 -18.43
C VAL A 200 1.81 5.70 -18.85
N PHE A 201 1.41 4.73 -18.04
CA PHE A 201 1.45 3.32 -18.42
C PHE A 201 0.66 3.08 -19.72
N LEU A 202 -0.54 3.65 -19.82
CA LEU A 202 -1.37 3.55 -21.01
C LEU A 202 -0.74 4.23 -22.22
N LEU A 203 -0.20 5.45 -22.05
CA LEU A 203 0.53 6.14 -23.12
C LEU A 203 1.71 5.30 -23.63
N LEU A 204 2.48 4.68 -22.73
CA LEU A 204 3.60 3.80 -23.09
C LEU A 204 3.12 2.52 -23.81
N ALA A 205 1.96 1.97 -23.44
CA ALA A 205 1.35 0.85 -24.14
C ALA A 205 0.91 1.25 -25.57
N LEU A 206 0.28 2.41 -25.75
CA LEU A 206 -0.11 2.94 -27.07
C LEU A 206 1.09 3.17 -28.00
N LEU A 207 2.21 3.60 -27.44
CA LEU A 207 3.47 3.77 -28.16
C LEU A 207 4.19 2.45 -28.47
N GLY A 208 3.60 1.30 -28.09
CA GLY A 208 4.19 -0.03 -28.25
C GLY A 208 5.45 -0.24 -27.41
N ALA A 209 5.65 0.57 -26.36
CA ALA A 209 6.79 0.46 -25.46
C ALA A 209 6.54 -0.57 -24.34
N VAL A 210 5.27 -0.84 -24.03
CA VAL A 210 4.83 -1.93 -23.13
C VAL A 210 4.12 -2.99 -23.98
N ARG A 211 4.50 -4.25 -23.81
CA ARG A 211 3.79 -5.37 -24.46
C ARG A 211 2.47 -5.58 -23.73
N THR A 212 1.37 -5.17 -24.35
CA THR A 212 0.02 -5.55 -23.96
C THR A 212 -0.52 -6.58 -24.95
N GLU A 213 -1.45 -7.42 -24.52
CA GLU A 213 -2.25 -8.25 -25.42
C GLU A 213 -2.82 -7.37 -26.57
N PRO A 214 -2.99 -7.90 -27.80
CA PRO A 214 -3.49 -7.16 -28.94
C PRO A 214 -4.98 -6.82 -28.73
N VAL A 215 -5.21 -5.81 -27.90
CA VAL A 215 -6.50 -5.22 -27.60
C VAL A 215 -6.47 -3.82 -28.18
N ALA A 216 -7.58 -3.38 -28.78
CA ALA A 216 -7.67 -2.05 -29.38
C ALA A 216 -7.27 -0.98 -28.35
N ALA A 217 -6.43 -0.03 -28.75
CA ALA A 217 -6.03 1.13 -27.96
C ALA A 217 -7.20 1.80 -27.21
N SER A 218 -8.36 1.89 -27.85
CA SER A 218 -9.60 2.44 -27.28
C SER A 218 -10.15 1.62 -26.11
N ALA A 219 -10.00 0.30 -26.13
CA ALA A 219 -10.50 -0.58 -25.07
C ALA A 219 -9.68 -0.47 -23.77
N HIS A 220 -8.41 -0.04 -23.84
CA HIS A 220 -7.61 0.24 -22.64
C HIS A 220 -8.01 1.55 -21.96
N TRP A 221 -8.34 2.60 -22.72
CA TRP A 221 -8.86 3.86 -22.17
C TRP A 221 -10.22 3.67 -21.51
N THR A 222 -11.13 2.95 -22.16
CA THR A 222 -12.45 2.66 -21.59
C THR A 222 -12.34 1.80 -20.34
N ALA A 223 -11.47 0.79 -20.33
CA ALA A 223 -11.21 -0.01 -19.14
C ALA A 223 -10.72 0.86 -17.98
N MET A 224 -9.72 1.72 -18.20
CA MET A 224 -9.18 2.60 -17.15
C MET A 224 -10.22 3.59 -16.62
N ALA A 225 -10.96 4.24 -17.51
CA ALA A 225 -12.02 5.17 -17.14
C ALA A 225 -13.10 4.44 -16.33
N LEU A 226 -13.47 3.22 -16.73
CA LEU A 226 -14.46 2.42 -16.04
C LEU A 226 -13.95 1.91 -14.68
N THR A 227 -12.71 1.44 -14.57
CA THR A 227 -12.10 1.04 -13.30
C THR A 227 -12.05 2.21 -12.33
N THR A 228 -11.59 3.37 -12.79
CA THR A 228 -11.45 4.57 -11.95
C THR A 228 -12.82 5.11 -11.54
N ALA A 229 -13.74 5.28 -12.50
CA ALA A 229 -15.09 5.73 -12.22
C ALA A 229 -15.84 4.74 -11.32
N GLY A 230 -15.69 3.43 -11.56
CA GLY A 230 -16.25 2.37 -10.72
C GLY A 230 -15.72 2.43 -9.29
N SER A 231 -14.41 2.66 -9.11
CA SER A 231 -13.79 2.82 -7.79
C SER A 231 -14.31 4.05 -7.05
N VAL A 232 -14.43 5.19 -7.76
CA VAL A 232 -14.97 6.43 -7.20
C VAL A 232 -16.43 6.26 -6.84
N LEU A 233 -17.24 5.64 -7.70
CA LEU A 233 -18.65 5.37 -7.45
C LEU A 233 -18.84 4.44 -6.26
N LEU A 234 -18.09 3.33 -6.19
CA LEU A 234 -18.13 2.41 -5.06
C LEU A 234 -17.71 3.09 -3.76
N GLY A 235 -16.63 3.88 -3.80
CA GLY A 235 -16.19 4.67 -2.65
C GLY A 235 -17.24 5.69 -2.20
N LEU A 236 -17.89 6.37 -3.15
CA LEU A 236 -18.98 7.31 -2.88
C LEU A 236 -20.16 6.62 -2.20
N LEU A 237 -20.66 5.53 -2.79
CA LEU A 237 -21.78 4.76 -2.24
C LEU A 237 -21.47 4.23 -0.84
N LEU A 238 -20.28 3.65 -0.66
CA LEU A 238 -19.87 3.13 0.65
C LEU A 238 -19.72 4.26 1.68
N GLY A 239 -19.09 5.39 1.31
CA GLY A 239 -18.93 6.53 2.20
C GLY A 239 -20.27 7.12 2.64
N LEU A 240 -21.24 7.24 1.72
CA LEU A 240 -22.60 7.67 2.03
C LEU A 240 -23.32 6.66 2.94
N LEU A 241 -23.21 5.37 2.63
CA LEU A 241 -23.81 4.30 3.44
C LEU A 241 -23.27 4.32 4.87
N LEU A 242 -21.95 4.38 5.04
CA LEU A 242 -21.30 4.45 6.36
C LEU A 242 -21.71 5.72 7.11
N SER A 243 -21.80 6.86 6.43
CA SER A 243 -22.22 8.12 7.05
C SER A 243 -23.67 8.08 7.53
N TRP A 244 -24.55 7.50 6.71
CA TRP A 244 -25.97 7.36 7.02
C TRP A 244 -26.21 6.38 8.17
N LEU A 245 -25.49 5.26 8.18
CA LEU A 245 -25.59 4.24 9.23
C LEU A 245 -24.97 4.70 10.55
N TYR A 246 -23.87 5.46 10.50
CA TYR A 246 -23.23 5.99 11.71
C TYR A 246 -24.17 6.86 12.55
N GLY A 247 -25.08 7.60 11.91
CA GLY A 247 -26.11 8.38 12.62
C GLY A 247 -27.25 7.56 13.23
N ARG A 248 -27.33 6.25 12.96
CA ARG A 248 -28.44 5.37 13.37
C ARG A 248 -28.01 4.21 14.25
N LEU A 249 -26.76 3.78 14.14
CA LEU A 249 -26.22 2.60 14.80
C LEU A 249 -25.36 2.98 16.00
N ALA A 250 -25.17 2.04 16.90
CA ALA A 250 -24.14 2.20 17.94
C ALA A 250 -22.73 2.21 17.30
N LEU A 251 -21.78 2.82 18.00
CA LEU A 251 -20.38 2.89 17.53
C LEU A 251 -19.79 1.51 17.24
N THR A 252 -20.05 0.53 18.11
CA THR A 252 -19.58 -0.86 17.94
C THR A 252 -20.14 -1.52 16.69
N GLU A 253 -21.42 -1.29 16.37
CA GLU A 253 -22.07 -1.81 15.17
C GLU A 253 -21.52 -1.14 13.91
N THR A 254 -21.26 0.17 13.98
CA THR A 254 -20.64 0.91 12.88
C THR A 254 -19.22 0.39 12.61
N LEU A 255 -18.43 0.12 13.65
CA LEU A 255 -17.10 -0.48 13.50
C LEU A 255 -17.15 -1.88 12.88
N LEU A 256 -18.15 -2.69 13.24
CA LEU A 256 -18.35 -4.00 12.63
C LEU A 256 -18.63 -3.88 11.13
N LEU A 257 -19.56 -3.00 10.75
CA LEU A 257 -19.88 -2.74 9.34
C LEU A 257 -18.72 -2.14 8.57
N PHE A 258 -17.96 -1.25 9.23
CA PHE A 258 -16.74 -0.70 8.68
C PHE A 258 -15.77 -1.84 8.32
N PHE A 259 -15.38 -2.68 9.27
CA PHE A 259 -14.44 -3.77 9.00
C PHE A 259 -14.96 -4.75 7.96
N ALA A 260 -16.24 -5.12 8.03
CA ALA A 260 -16.87 -5.98 7.02
C ALA A 260 -16.80 -5.37 5.62
N SER A 261 -17.04 -4.06 5.48
CA SER A 261 -17.01 -3.37 4.19
C SER A 261 -15.62 -3.34 3.58
N PHE A 262 -14.57 -3.04 4.37
CA PHE A 262 -13.20 -2.98 3.85
C PHE A 262 -12.64 -4.38 3.54
N LEU A 263 -13.01 -5.39 4.33
CA LEU A 263 -12.69 -6.78 3.99
C LEU A 263 -13.40 -7.22 2.71
N LEU A 264 -14.67 -6.84 2.53
CA LEU A 264 -15.43 -7.15 1.31
C LEU A 264 -14.84 -6.45 0.09
N LEU A 265 -14.44 -5.18 0.21
CA LEU A 265 -13.80 -4.48 -0.90
C LEU A 265 -12.42 -5.05 -1.25
N GLY A 266 -11.60 -5.40 -0.25
CA GLY A 266 -10.28 -5.98 -0.48
C GLY A 266 -10.36 -7.38 -1.10
N ALA A 267 -11.12 -8.28 -0.47
CA ALA A 267 -11.30 -9.65 -0.96
C ALA A 267 -12.16 -9.73 -2.23
N GLY A 268 -13.04 -8.75 -2.44
CA GLY A 268 -13.98 -8.71 -3.55
C GLY A 268 -13.37 -8.28 -4.87
N GLU A 269 -12.29 -7.49 -4.89
CA GLU A 269 -11.66 -7.01 -6.14
C GLU A 269 -11.23 -8.17 -7.05
N PRO A 270 -10.42 -9.16 -6.59
CA PRO A 270 -10.03 -10.29 -7.43
C PRO A 270 -11.23 -11.18 -7.82
N TRP A 271 -12.21 -11.30 -6.93
CA TRP A 271 -13.39 -12.14 -7.16
C TRP A 271 -14.31 -11.55 -8.24
N LEU A 272 -14.62 -10.26 -8.16
CA LEU A 272 -15.46 -9.54 -9.12
C LEU A 272 -14.79 -9.44 -10.49
N TRP A 273 -13.47 -9.22 -10.53
CA TRP A 273 -12.71 -9.27 -11.78
C TRP A 273 -12.87 -10.62 -12.47
N LYS A 274 -12.65 -11.72 -11.74
CA LYS A 274 -12.68 -13.07 -12.29
C LYS A 274 -14.07 -13.51 -12.76
N HIS A 275 -15.13 -13.18 -12.02
CA HIS A 275 -16.48 -13.71 -12.28
C HIS A 275 -17.38 -12.76 -13.08
N GLN A 276 -17.16 -11.45 -12.97
CA GLN A 276 -18.03 -10.45 -13.61
C GLN A 276 -17.29 -9.48 -14.54
N GLY A 277 -15.95 -9.58 -14.64
CA GLY A 277 -15.14 -8.66 -15.46
C GLY A 277 -15.15 -7.21 -14.94
N VAL A 278 -15.67 -6.99 -13.73
CA VAL A 278 -15.72 -5.66 -13.11
C VAL A 278 -14.38 -5.41 -12.43
N SER A 279 -13.64 -4.43 -12.93
CA SER A 279 -12.42 -3.93 -12.28
C SER A 279 -12.75 -2.69 -11.46
N TYR A 280 -12.21 -2.65 -10.25
CA TYR A 280 -12.11 -1.43 -9.45
C TYR A 280 -10.81 -1.52 -8.66
N ASN A 281 -10.37 -0.39 -8.11
CA ASN A 281 -9.20 -0.27 -7.28
C ASN A 281 -9.64 -0.08 -5.83
N PHE A 282 -9.41 -1.10 -5.00
CA PHE A 282 -9.76 -1.07 -3.58
C PHE A 282 -9.22 0.17 -2.86
N LEU A 283 -7.98 0.55 -3.12
CA LEU A 283 -7.31 1.67 -2.45
C LEU A 283 -8.01 3.00 -2.75
N LEU A 284 -8.37 3.23 -4.02
CA LEU A 284 -9.09 4.43 -4.42
C LEU A 284 -10.50 4.46 -3.83
N ALA A 285 -11.22 3.33 -3.84
CA ALA A 285 -12.56 3.24 -3.23
C ALA A 285 -12.51 3.52 -1.72
N ALA A 286 -11.50 3.01 -1.01
CA ALA A 286 -11.27 3.25 0.41
C ALA A 286 -10.97 4.72 0.74
N LEU A 287 -10.16 5.36 -0.10
CA LEU A 287 -9.83 6.77 0.05
C LEU A 287 -11.04 7.68 -0.18
N VAL A 288 -11.82 7.41 -1.23
CA VAL A 288 -13.03 8.16 -1.56
C VAL A 288 -14.11 7.97 -0.50
N SER A 289 -14.29 6.75 0.04
CA SER A 289 -15.25 6.53 1.13
C SER A 289 -14.89 7.31 2.39
N GLY A 290 -13.60 7.41 2.71
CA GLY A 290 -13.11 8.26 3.80
C GLY A 290 -13.33 9.75 3.56
N ALA A 291 -13.09 10.21 2.33
CA ALA A 291 -13.34 11.60 1.95
C ALA A 291 -14.83 11.97 2.05
N VAL A 292 -15.71 11.09 1.59
CA VAL A 292 -17.16 11.29 1.67
C VAL A 292 -17.61 11.26 3.13
N PHE A 293 -17.15 10.29 3.91
CA PHE A 293 -17.48 10.18 5.33
C PHE A 293 -17.09 11.43 6.12
N ALA A 294 -15.89 11.97 5.88
CA ALA A 294 -15.44 13.18 6.53
C ALA A 294 -16.25 14.44 6.22
N ASN A 295 -16.98 14.46 5.09
CA ASN A 295 -17.81 15.60 4.68
C ASN A 295 -19.30 15.42 5.00
N VAL A 296 -19.77 14.19 5.21
CA VAL A 296 -21.21 13.88 5.37
C VAL A 296 -21.55 13.44 6.80
N ALA A 297 -20.66 12.73 7.49
CA ALA A 297 -20.94 12.22 8.82
C ALA A 297 -21.02 13.34 9.88
N VAL A 298 -22.02 13.28 10.75
CA VAL A 298 -22.18 14.19 11.88
C VAL A 298 -21.32 13.70 13.03
N ASP A 299 -20.42 14.54 13.53
CA ASP A 299 -19.53 14.25 14.67
C ASP A 299 -18.74 12.92 14.54
N ALA A 300 -17.85 12.87 13.54
CA ALA A 300 -17.00 11.71 13.25
C ALA A 300 -15.89 11.44 14.29
N THR A 301 -15.75 12.29 15.32
CA THR A 301 -14.63 12.26 16.28
C THR A 301 -14.47 10.90 16.97
N ARG A 302 -15.57 10.35 17.50
CA ARG A 302 -15.58 9.06 18.20
C ARG A 302 -15.15 7.89 17.30
N LEU A 303 -15.54 7.90 16.02
CA LEU A 303 -15.11 6.89 15.07
C LEU A 303 -13.60 6.99 14.83
N TRP A 304 -13.07 8.20 14.61
CA TRP A 304 -11.64 8.39 14.39
C TRP A 304 -10.78 7.95 15.58
N GLU A 305 -11.22 8.25 16.80
CA GLU A 305 -10.54 7.80 18.02
C GLU A 305 -10.54 6.27 18.14
N SER A 306 -11.67 5.64 17.84
CA SER A 306 -11.79 4.17 17.85
C SER A 306 -10.92 3.52 16.78
N LEU A 307 -10.93 4.05 15.55
CA LEU A 307 -10.07 3.57 14.47
C LEU A 307 -8.59 3.77 14.78
N ARG A 308 -8.21 4.83 15.50
CA ARG A 308 -6.82 5.03 15.98
C ARG A 308 -6.42 3.98 17.02
N ALA A 309 -7.29 3.73 17.99
CA ALA A 309 -7.03 2.75 19.04
C ALA A 309 -6.92 1.32 18.46
N ILE A 310 -7.88 0.92 17.64
CA ILE A 310 -7.95 -0.42 17.03
C ILE A 310 -6.92 -0.57 15.90
N GLY A 311 -6.58 0.52 15.21
CA GLY A 311 -5.61 0.52 14.12
C GLY A 311 -4.21 0.15 14.55
N THR A 312 -3.80 0.50 15.78
CA THR A 312 -2.45 0.22 16.29
C THR A 312 -2.04 -1.25 16.17
N PRO A 313 -2.79 -2.23 16.72
CA PRO A 313 -2.47 -3.65 16.55
C PRO A 313 -2.61 -4.15 15.10
N ILE A 314 -3.57 -3.62 14.33
CA ILE A 314 -3.77 -4.00 12.92
C ILE A 314 -2.58 -3.56 12.06
N PHE A 315 -2.10 -2.33 12.25
CA PHE A 315 -0.94 -1.79 11.55
C PHE A 315 0.33 -2.55 11.93
N ALA A 316 0.48 -2.94 13.20
CA ALA A 316 1.60 -3.80 13.61
C ALA A 316 1.59 -5.13 12.86
N GLY A 317 0.44 -5.82 12.80
CA GLY A 317 0.27 -7.06 12.02
C GLY A 317 0.59 -6.86 10.53
N PHE A 318 0.09 -5.79 9.92
CA PHE A 318 0.38 -5.43 8.54
C PHE A 318 1.88 -5.21 8.28
N PHE A 319 2.57 -4.46 9.13
CA PHE A 319 4.00 -4.19 8.94
C PHE A 319 4.87 -5.43 9.18
N VAL A 320 4.51 -6.29 10.13
CA VAL A 320 5.18 -7.59 10.30
C VAL A 320 4.98 -8.46 9.06
N LEU A 321 3.76 -8.52 8.54
CA LEU A 321 3.44 -9.27 7.32
C LEU A 321 4.19 -8.71 6.09
N ALA A 322 4.30 -7.39 5.98
CA ALA A 322 5.08 -6.73 4.94
C ALA A 322 6.57 -7.09 5.05
N GLY A 323 7.13 -7.10 6.27
CA GLY A 323 8.50 -7.55 6.52
C GLY A 323 8.71 -9.03 6.21
N TYR A 324 7.74 -9.87 6.55
CA TYR A 324 7.77 -11.30 6.27
C TYR A 324 7.75 -11.60 4.75
N ASN A 325 7.01 -10.81 3.98
CA ASN A 325 6.98 -10.93 2.52
C ASN A 325 8.19 -10.30 1.82
N LEU A 326 9.06 -9.60 2.54
CA LEU A 326 10.24 -8.95 1.96
C LEU A 326 11.31 -10.00 1.59
N HIS A 327 11.73 -10.01 0.32
CA HIS A 327 12.80 -10.87 -0.18
C HIS A 327 14.11 -10.09 -0.19
N LEU A 328 14.97 -10.30 0.81
CA LEU A 328 16.24 -9.56 0.94
C LEU A 328 17.21 -9.81 -0.23
N GLU A 329 17.08 -10.96 -0.90
CA GLU A 329 17.87 -11.34 -2.08
C GLU A 329 17.59 -10.40 -3.27
N GLU A 330 16.32 -10.05 -3.50
CA GLU A 330 15.92 -9.11 -4.55
C GLU A 330 16.48 -7.70 -4.32
N LEU A 331 16.63 -7.30 -3.05
CA LEU A 331 17.17 -5.99 -2.71
C LEU A 331 18.65 -5.85 -3.14
N ARG A 332 19.41 -6.95 -3.12
CA ARG A 332 20.80 -6.96 -3.63
C ARG A 332 20.84 -6.76 -5.13
N HIS A 333 19.87 -7.32 -5.85
CA HIS A 333 19.76 -7.15 -7.30
C HIS A 333 19.35 -5.74 -7.73
N MET A 334 18.66 -4.98 -6.88
CA MET A 334 18.34 -3.58 -7.15
C MET A 334 19.57 -2.66 -7.16
N GLY A 335 20.63 -2.98 -6.41
CA GLY A 335 21.96 -2.35 -6.48
C GLY A 335 21.96 -0.83 -6.69
N ILE A 336 22.65 -0.38 -7.76
CA ILE A 336 22.79 1.03 -8.14
C ILE A 336 21.45 1.69 -8.49
N LEU A 337 20.50 0.93 -9.06
CA LEU A 337 19.19 1.45 -9.43
C LEU A 337 18.37 1.79 -8.18
N GLY A 338 18.39 0.92 -7.17
CA GLY A 338 17.76 1.19 -5.87
C GLY A 338 18.41 2.36 -5.14
N GLY A 339 19.75 2.42 -5.12
CA GLY A 339 20.47 3.55 -4.52
C GLY A 339 20.16 4.89 -5.19
N GLY A 340 20.21 4.91 -6.54
CA GLY A 340 19.86 6.08 -7.34
C GLY A 340 18.41 6.53 -7.12
N TYR A 341 17.47 5.58 -7.05
CA TYR A 341 16.07 5.85 -6.72
C TYR A 341 15.94 6.56 -5.36
N VAL A 342 16.57 6.02 -4.30
CA VAL A 342 16.45 6.58 -2.95
C VAL A 342 17.07 7.96 -2.87
N LEU A 343 18.28 8.16 -3.39
CA LEU A 343 18.96 9.46 -3.36
C LEU A 343 18.22 10.52 -4.16
N ALA A 344 17.79 10.18 -5.38
CA ALA A 344 17.06 11.09 -6.24
C ALA A 344 15.69 11.45 -5.64
N ARG A 345 15.01 10.47 -5.03
CA ARG A 345 13.74 10.70 -4.34
C ARG A 345 13.92 11.62 -3.14
N THR A 346 14.93 11.40 -2.30
CA THR A 346 15.22 12.26 -1.16
C THR A 346 15.58 13.68 -1.63
N GLY A 347 16.42 13.82 -2.65
CA GLY A 347 16.76 15.13 -3.22
C GLY A 347 15.54 15.87 -3.79
N GLY A 348 14.67 15.16 -4.52
CA GLY A 348 13.43 15.73 -5.04
C GLY A 348 12.50 16.23 -3.93
N LYS A 349 12.33 15.45 -2.85
CA LYS A 349 11.49 15.85 -1.70
C LYS A 349 12.03 17.06 -0.93
N VAL A 350 13.35 17.26 -0.90
CA VAL A 350 13.99 18.38 -0.19
C VAL A 350 13.98 19.66 -1.01
N LEU A 351 14.11 19.55 -2.34
CA LEU A 351 14.17 20.70 -3.24
C LEU A 351 12.79 21.22 -3.69
N GLY A 352 11.79 20.35 -3.78
CA GLY A 352 10.41 20.71 -4.14
C GLY A 352 9.61 21.27 -2.97
#